data_AF-A0A7X8YCK5-F1
#
_entry.id   AF-A0A7X8YCK5-F1
#
_cell.length_a   1.000
_cell.length_b   1.000
_cell.length_c   1.000
_cell.angle_alpha   90.00
_cell.angle_beta   90.00
_cell.angle_gamma   90.00
#
_symmetry.space_group_name_H-M   'P 1'
#
loop_
_entity.id
_entity.type
_entity.pdbx_description
1 polymer ?
#
loop_
_entity_poly.entity_id
_entity_poly.type
_entity_poly.pdbx_seq_one_letter_code
_entity_poly.pdbx_strand_id
1 'polypeptide(L)'
;KHGRYHIAQNRLQREVYTLSTDFEHLVCTRGDRVLVNHDTVLWGIGAGRVKAVTSSPDTVTIDDTFTMEAGKTYSMRFRLADGSTLVRKITGADGEFSSFTLSDTGGLPTTGDLVMFGEDGFESVVLRVKSITPQKDLTAQLELVDDAPEIMDADKGTIPDFETGIPGLIDYRSYAPSSMSAIERIWSTTPATSALTVSWLAPDVGHVTGYIVRYAPKGTGNWFPSLTVS
;
A
#
# COMPACT_ATOMS: atom_id res chain seq x y z
N LYS A 1 -25.87 -0.46 30.09
CA LYS A 1 -24.51 -0.98 29.85
C LYS A 1 -24.48 -1.99 28.70
N HIS A 2 -25.06 -3.18 28.84
CA HIS A 2 -25.03 -4.22 27.78
C HIS A 2 -25.63 -3.81 26.43
N GLY A 3 -26.74 -3.03 26.41
CA GLY A 3 -27.31 -2.54 25.15
C GLY A 3 -26.36 -1.65 24.34
N ARG A 4 -25.61 -0.76 25.01
CA ARG A 4 -24.64 0.12 24.35
C ARG A 4 -23.44 -0.67 23.81
N TYR A 5 -23.00 -1.69 24.55
CA TYR A 5 -21.98 -2.62 24.10
C TYR A 5 -22.37 -3.29 22.77
N HIS A 6 -23.58 -3.86 22.69
CA HIS A 6 -24.03 -4.52 21.46
C HIS A 6 -24.23 -3.54 20.29
N ILE A 7 -24.69 -2.32 20.56
CA ILE A 7 -24.76 -1.26 19.53
C ILE A 7 -23.36 -0.91 19.01
N ALA A 8 -22.38 -0.76 19.91
CA ALA A 8 -21.00 -0.48 19.53
C ALA A 8 -20.39 -1.61 18.72
N GLN A 9 -20.63 -2.86 19.12
CA GLN A 9 -20.17 -4.03 18.38
C GLN A 9 -20.74 -4.06 16.96
N ASN A 10 -22.06 -3.89 16.79
CA ASN A 10 -22.69 -3.87 15.47
C ASN A 10 -22.25 -2.68 14.60
N ARG A 11 -21.81 -1.57 15.22
CA ARG A 11 -21.33 -0.39 14.49
C ARG A 11 -19.87 -0.54 14.07
N LEU A 12 -19.00 -0.89 15.00
CA LEU A 12 -17.55 -0.84 14.84
C LEU A 12 -16.95 -2.15 14.29
N GLN A 13 -17.64 -3.28 14.43
CA GLN A 13 -17.24 -4.58 13.86
C GLN A 13 -18.23 -4.99 12.76
N ARG A 14 -18.44 -4.11 11.80
CA ARG A 14 -19.39 -4.30 10.71
C ARG A 14 -18.86 -5.26 9.65
N GLU A 15 -17.57 -5.20 9.39
CA GLU A 15 -16.90 -5.97 8.36
C GLU A 15 -16.30 -7.24 8.97
N VAL A 16 -16.42 -8.35 8.23
CA VAL A 16 -15.79 -9.62 8.56
C VAL A 16 -14.83 -9.93 7.45
N TYR A 17 -13.55 -9.99 7.80
CA TYR A 17 -12.47 -10.30 6.88
C TYR A 17 -12.13 -11.78 6.99
N THR A 18 -11.85 -12.40 5.86
CA THR A 18 -11.53 -13.81 5.80
C THR A 18 -10.20 -13.98 5.10
N LEU A 19 -9.24 -14.61 5.78
CA LEU A 19 -7.95 -14.95 5.21
C LEU A 19 -7.57 -16.39 5.53
N SER A 20 -6.75 -16.98 4.68
CA SER A 20 -6.20 -18.32 4.89
C SER A 20 -4.74 -18.20 5.33
N THR A 21 -4.37 -18.92 6.37
CA THR A 21 -2.99 -19.05 6.82
C THR A 21 -2.60 -20.52 6.87
N ASP A 22 -1.29 -20.80 6.84
CA ASP A 22 -0.78 -22.14 7.05
C ASP A 22 -0.66 -22.42 8.56
N PHE A 23 0.44 -23.04 9.00
CA PHE A 23 0.69 -23.36 10.41
C PHE A 23 0.79 -22.12 11.32
N GLU A 24 0.90 -20.91 10.79
CA GLU A 24 0.99 -19.67 11.59
C GLU A 24 -0.25 -19.45 12.46
N HIS A 25 -1.40 -20.03 12.12
CA HIS A 25 -2.60 -19.91 12.97
C HIS A 25 -2.40 -20.54 14.36
N LEU A 26 -1.46 -21.47 14.53
CA LEU A 26 -1.22 -22.17 15.80
C LEU A 26 -0.76 -21.25 16.94
N VAL A 27 -0.25 -20.05 16.62
CA VAL A 27 0.19 -19.07 17.64
C VAL A 27 -0.95 -18.17 18.13
N CYS A 28 -2.15 -18.24 17.53
CA CYS A 28 -3.28 -17.40 17.89
C CYS A 28 -4.53 -18.22 18.21
N THR A 29 -5.39 -17.63 19.03
CA THR A 29 -6.67 -18.20 19.46
C THR A 29 -7.79 -17.17 19.27
N ARG A 30 -9.03 -17.62 19.41
CA ARG A 30 -10.21 -16.74 19.30
C ARG A 30 -10.13 -15.62 20.34
N GLY A 31 -10.29 -14.39 19.87
CA GLY A 31 -10.24 -13.17 20.69
C GLY A 31 -8.88 -12.48 20.67
N ASP A 32 -7.83 -13.15 20.20
CA ASP A 32 -6.49 -12.56 20.11
C ASP A 32 -6.44 -11.45 19.06
N ARG A 33 -5.50 -10.53 19.26
CA ARG A 33 -5.17 -9.48 18.31
C ARG A 33 -4.10 -9.98 17.36
N VAL A 34 -4.30 -9.71 16.07
CA VAL A 34 -3.35 -10.02 15.01
C VAL A 34 -3.09 -8.76 14.19
N LEU A 35 -1.88 -8.64 13.68
CA LEU A 35 -1.51 -7.59 12.73
C LEU A 35 -1.59 -8.18 11.32
N VAL A 36 -2.28 -7.48 10.42
CA VAL A 36 -2.48 -7.94 9.04
C VAL A 36 -2.00 -6.87 8.07
N ASN A 37 -1.16 -7.29 7.13
CA ASN A 37 -0.79 -6.54 5.93
C ASN A 37 -1.31 -7.35 4.75
N HIS A 38 -2.04 -6.72 3.83
CA HIS A 38 -2.64 -7.40 2.69
C HIS A 38 -2.91 -6.41 1.56
N ASP A 39 -2.40 -6.75 0.37
CA ASP A 39 -2.51 -5.97 -0.86
C ASP A 39 -3.95 -5.74 -1.35
N THR A 40 -4.82 -6.76 -1.26
CA THR A 40 -6.18 -6.76 -1.83
C THR A 40 -7.06 -5.67 -1.22
N VAL A 41 -6.89 -5.41 0.07
CA VAL A 41 -7.60 -4.36 0.82
C VAL A 41 -6.71 -3.14 1.07
N LEU A 42 -5.50 -3.12 0.50
CA LEU A 42 -4.51 -2.06 0.59
C LEU A 42 -4.13 -1.73 2.05
N TRP A 43 -4.04 -2.76 2.89
CA TRP A 43 -3.54 -2.62 4.26
C TRP A 43 -2.04 -2.76 4.29
N GLY A 44 -1.36 -1.62 4.42
CA GLY A 44 0.03 -1.51 4.04
C GLY A 44 0.21 -1.65 2.53
N ILE A 45 1.47 -1.68 2.12
CA ILE A 45 1.90 -1.64 0.71
C ILE A 45 2.55 -2.95 0.31
N GLY A 46 3.26 -3.61 1.22
CA GLY A 46 3.88 -4.90 0.93
C GLY A 46 4.40 -5.61 2.17
N ALA A 47 4.76 -6.88 2.01
CA ALA A 47 5.35 -7.70 3.05
C ALA A 47 6.44 -8.61 2.47
N GLY A 48 7.42 -8.96 3.29
CA GLY A 48 8.57 -9.77 2.86
C GLY A 48 9.44 -10.23 4.01
N ARG A 49 10.70 -10.55 3.73
CA ARG A 49 11.73 -10.92 4.71
C ARG A 49 12.99 -10.10 4.55
N VAL A 50 13.65 -9.84 5.68
CA VAL A 50 14.95 -9.18 5.70
C VAL A 50 16.01 -10.11 5.12
N LYS A 51 16.66 -9.71 4.02
CA LYS A 51 17.83 -10.37 3.42
C LYS A 51 19.13 -9.96 4.08
N ALA A 52 19.30 -8.66 4.33
CA ALA A 52 20.53 -8.12 4.93
C ALA A 52 20.25 -6.85 5.73
N VAL A 53 21.11 -6.60 6.71
CA VAL A 53 21.08 -5.38 7.51
C VAL A 53 22.49 -4.83 7.63
N THR A 54 22.67 -3.54 7.38
CA THR A 54 23.92 -2.82 7.64
C THR A 54 23.67 -1.73 8.66
N SER A 55 24.70 -1.41 9.45
CA SER A 55 24.70 -0.23 10.32
C SER A 55 25.73 0.77 9.78
N SER A 56 25.50 2.06 10.02
CA SER A 56 26.34 3.16 9.54
C SER A 56 26.46 3.29 8.00
N PRO A 57 25.36 3.59 7.27
CA PRO A 57 24.03 3.91 7.77
C PRO A 57 23.16 2.66 8.01
N ASP A 58 22.19 2.81 8.91
CA ASP A 58 21.16 1.80 9.16
C ASP A 58 20.36 1.56 7.88
N THR A 59 20.57 0.39 7.26
CA THR A 59 19.93 0.03 6.00
C THR A 59 19.44 -1.40 6.07
N VAL A 60 18.21 -1.63 5.61
CA VAL A 60 17.58 -2.95 5.54
C VAL A 60 17.34 -3.29 4.08
N THR A 61 17.85 -4.43 3.66
CA THR A 61 17.57 -5.01 2.35
C THR A 61 16.57 -6.15 2.52
N ILE A 62 15.50 -6.14 1.75
CA ILE A 62 14.40 -7.11 1.80
C ILE A 62 14.44 -8.06 0.60
N ASP A 63 13.62 -9.10 0.64
CA ASP A 63 13.56 -10.09 -0.43
C ASP A 63 12.72 -9.71 -1.64
N ASP A 64 11.93 -8.65 -1.53
CA ASP A 64 11.04 -8.11 -2.55
C ASP A 64 11.40 -6.66 -2.93
N THR A 65 10.61 -6.02 -3.79
CA THR A 65 10.68 -4.59 -4.08
C THR A 65 9.41 -3.87 -3.66
N PHE A 66 9.53 -2.70 -3.02
CA PHE A 66 8.39 -1.86 -2.68
C PHE A 66 8.52 -0.47 -3.28
N THR A 67 7.37 0.10 -3.65
CA THR A 67 7.27 1.43 -4.24
C THR A 67 7.03 2.48 -3.15
N MET A 68 7.71 3.61 -3.27
CA MET A 68 7.50 4.82 -2.50
C MET A 68 7.20 5.98 -3.44
N GLU A 69 6.33 6.88 -3.02
CA GLU A 69 5.93 8.08 -3.75
C GLU A 69 6.47 9.32 -3.05
N ALA A 70 6.85 10.33 -3.84
CA ALA A 70 7.25 11.63 -3.31
C ALA A 70 6.18 12.27 -2.41
N GLY A 71 6.61 12.81 -1.27
CA GLY A 71 5.74 13.55 -0.34
C GLY A 71 4.99 12.69 0.69
N LYS A 72 5.14 11.36 0.64
CA LYS A 72 4.63 10.43 1.66
C LYS A 72 5.72 10.03 2.65
N THR A 73 5.30 9.64 3.85
CA THR A 73 6.17 9.07 4.89
C THR A 73 5.87 7.60 5.05
N TYR A 74 6.91 6.79 5.29
CA TYR A 74 6.80 5.33 5.31
C TYR A 74 7.50 4.75 6.54
N SER A 75 7.05 3.57 6.96
CA SER A 75 7.76 2.74 7.93
C SER A 75 7.71 1.27 7.57
N MET A 76 8.56 0.52 8.25
CA MET A 76 8.54 -0.93 8.27
C MET A 76 8.28 -1.42 9.69
N ARG A 77 7.35 -2.36 9.80
CA ARG A 77 7.14 -3.17 10.99
C ARG A 77 7.83 -4.51 10.80
N PHE A 78 8.77 -4.81 11.68
CA PHE A 78 9.46 -6.09 11.76
C PHE A 78 8.84 -6.97 12.84
N ARG A 79 8.71 -8.27 12.55
CA ARG A 79 8.47 -9.31 13.55
C ARG A 79 9.80 -9.99 13.84
N LEU A 80 10.32 -9.76 15.03
CA LEU A 80 11.59 -10.31 15.47
C LEU A 80 11.44 -11.81 15.81
N ALA A 81 12.57 -12.50 15.89
CA ALA A 81 12.61 -13.94 16.20
C ALA A 81 11.93 -14.34 17.52
N ASP A 82 11.85 -13.43 18.49
CA ASP A 82 11.17 -13.65 19.78
C ASP A 82 9.65 -13.37 19.74
N GLY A 83 9.11 -13.00 18.56
CA GLY A 83 7.72 -12.63 18.36
C GLY A 83 7.38 -11.19 18.71
N SER A 84 8.34 -10.40 19.25
CA SER A 84 8.14 -8.98 19.47
C SER A 84 8.15 -8.20 18.15
N THR A 85 7.70 -6.95 18.21
CA THR A 85 7.61 -6.07 17.04
C THR A 85 8.53 -4.87 17.19
N LEU A 86 9.18 -4.51 16.09
CA LEU A 86 10.02 -3.33 15.94
C LEU A 86 9.46 -2.50 14.78
N VAL A 87 9.18 -1.22 14.99
CA VAL A 87 8.80 -0.30 13.91
C VAL A 87 9.93 0.68 13.69
N ARG A 88 10.33 0.90 12.43
CA ARG A 88 11.36 1.86 12.04
C ARG A 88 10.88 2.69 10.86
N LYS A 89 11.15 3.99 10.92
CA LYS A 89 10.82 4.92 9.83
C LYS A 89 11.81 4.81 8.69
N ILE A 90 11.32 4.97 7.47
CA ILE A 90 12.11 4.89 6.24
C ILE A 90 12.41 6.31 5.74
N THR A 91 13.59 6.49 5.16
CA THR A 91 13.92 7.69 4.39
C THR A 91 13.15 7.65 3.07
N GLY A 92 12.10 8.46 2.95
CA GLY A 92 11.26 8.51 1.75
C GLY A 92 12.03 8.99 0.52
N ALA A 93 11.87 8.27 -0.59
CA ALA A 93 12.35 8.63 -1.91
C ALA A 93 11.34 8.12 -2.94
N ASP A 94 11.18 8.82 -4.06
CA ASP A 94 10.31 8.37 -5.14
C ASP A 94 10.95 7.22 -5.92
N GLY A 95 10.22 6.14 -6.14
CA GLY A 95 10.65 4.98 -6.93
C GLY A 95 10.44 3.63 -6.26
N GLU A 96 11.06 2.61 -6.85
CA GLU A 96 10.96 1.21 -6.40
C GLU A 96 12.31 0.75 -5.81
N PHE A 97 12.26 0.17 -4.61
CA PHE A 97 13.46 -0.15 -3.83
C PHE A 97 13.37 -1.55 -3.22
N SER A 98 14.52 -2.23 -3.12
CA SER A 98 14.70 -3.43 -2.29
C SER A 98 15.62 -3.19 -1.09
N SER A 99 16.19 -1.99 -0.99
CA SER A 99 17.08 -1.56 0.09
C SER A 99 16.65 -0.20 0.60
N PHE A 100 16.42 -0.11 1.91
CA PHE A 100 15.77 1.02 2.55
C PHE A 100 16.63 1.55 3.70
N THR A 101 16.90 2.85 3.68
CA THR A 101 17.62 3.52 4.77
C THR A 101 16.65 3.94 5.87
N LEU A 102 16.94 3.52 7.11
CA LEU A 102 16.13 3.89 8.27
C LEU A 102 16.46 5.33 8.69
N SER A 103 15.43 6.15 8.90
CA SER A 103 15.58 7.60 9.16
C SER A 103 15.58 7.97 10.65
N ASP A 104 15.08 7.08 11.50
CA ASP A 104 15.05 7.22 12.95
C ASP A 104 16.18 6.42 13.61
N THR A 105 16.37 6.59 14.93
CA THR A 105 17.32 5.80 15.73
C THR A 105 16.57 4.69 16.46
N GLY A 106 17.08 3.46 16.45
CA GLY A 106 16.44 2.35 17.16
C GLY A 106 17.17 1.02 17.00
N GLY A 107 16.56 -0.04 17.52
CA GLY A 107 17.03 -1.41 17.27
C GLY A 107 16.97 -1.76 15.80
N LEU A 108 17.83 -2.67 15.36
CA LEU A 108 17.85 -3.19 14.00
C LEU A 108 17.21 -4.59 13.96
N PRO A 109 16.47 -4.93 12.89
CA PRO A 109 16.05 -6.30 12.67
C PRO A 109 17.26 -7.18 12.33
N THR A 110 17.02 -8.47 12.21
CA THR A 110 17.99 -9.48 11.79
C THR A 110 17.57 -10.15 10.49
N THR A 111 18.52 -10.70 9.76
CA THR A 111 18.22 -11.48 8.55
C THR A 111 17.24 -12.61 8.86
N GLY A 112 16.19 -12.71 8.05
CA GLY A 112 15.10 -13.68 8.19
C GLY A 112 13.84 -13.15 8.89
N ASP A 113 13.95 -12.02 9.61
CA ASP A 113 12.79 -11.37 10.23
C ASP A 113 11.75 -10.99 9.15
N LEU A 114 10.46 -11.15 9.49
CA LEU A 114 9.37 -10.71 8.61
C LEU A 114 9.27 -9.20 8.66
N VAL A 115 8.94 -8.61 7.51
CA VAL A 115 8.67 -7.19 7.37
C VAL A 115 7.28 -6.95 6.78
N MET A 116 6.59 -5.96 7.32
CA MET A 116 5.40 -5.34 6.73
C MET A 116 5.73 -3.88 6.48
N PHE A 117 5.48 -3.41 5.27
CA PHE A 117 5.80 -2.07 4.78
C PHE A 117 4.53 -1.31 4.44
N GLY A 118 4.49 -0.03 4.74
CA GLY A 118 3.39 0.86 4.38
C GLY A 118 3.67 2.32 4.74
N GLU A 119 2.67 3.18 4.55
CA GLU A 119 2.73 4.58 5.01
C GLU A 119 2.92 4.62 6.54
N ASP A 120 3.51 5.70 7.06
CA ASP A 120 3.87 5.83 8.48
C ASP A 120 2.63 5.71 9.38
N GLY A 121 2.59 4.64 10.19
CA GLY A 121 1.45 4.28 11.04
C GLY A 121 0.40 3.37 10.37
N PHE A 122 0.62 2.97 9.12
CA PHE A 122 -0.28 2.13 8.33
C PHE A 122 0.44 1.00 7.59
N GLU A 123 1.46 0.41 8.22
CA GLU A 123 2.18 -0.75 7.67
C GLU A 123 1.38 -2.05 7.83
N SER A 124 0.42 -2.06 8.75
CA SER A 124 -0.48 -3.17 9.07
C SER A 124 -1.65 -2.66 9.88
N VAL A 125 -2.78 -3.36 9.82
CA VAL A 125 -3.95 -3.08 10.65
C VAL A 125 -4.07 -4.09 11.80
N VAL A 126 -4.59 -3.65 12.94
CA VAL A 126 -4.85 -4.52 14.09
C VAL A 126 -6.26 -5.08 13.97
N LEU A 127 -6.37 -6.38 13.82
CA LEU A 127 -7.64 -7.11 13.77
C LEU A 127 -7.77 -8.06 14.95
N ARG A 128 -9.00 -8.49 15.20
CA ARG A 128 -9.34 -9.46 16.24
C ARG A 128 -9.84 -10.75 15.64
N VAL A 129 -9.32 -11.87 16.13
CA VAL A 129 -9.72 -13.21 15.69
C VAL A 129 -11.13 -13.51 16.19
N LYS A 130 -12.08 -13.62 15.26
CA LYS A 130 -13.48 -13.97 15.54
C LYS A 130 -13.68 -15.48 15.62
N SER A 131 -13.09 -16.21 14.68
CA SER A 131 -13.06 -17.68 14.66
C SER A 131 -11.90 -18.21 13.83
N ILE A 132 -11.48 -19.44 14.13
CA ILE A 132 -10.47 -20.18 13.37
C ILE A 132 -11.14 -21.49 12.94
N THR A 133 -11.15 -21.74 11.64
CA THR A 133 -11.68 -22.97 11.03
C THR A 133 -10.51 -23.78 10.49
N PRO A 134 -10.07 -24.85 11.18
CA PRO A 134 -8.98 -25.70 10.71
C PRO A 134 -9.30 -26.36 9.37
N GLN A 135 -8.29 -26.47 8.52
CA GLN A 135 -8.35 -27.08 7.20
C GLN A 135 -7.35 -28.26 7.14
N LYS A 136 -7.14 -28.82 5.94
CA LYS A 136 -6.13 -29.88 5.74
C LYS A 136 -4.71 -29.32 5.83
N ASP A 137 -3.74 -30.20 6.04
CA ASP A 137 -2.32 -29.88 5.95
C ASP A 137 -1.84 -28.74 6.86
N LEU A 138 -2.40 -28.65 8.08
CA LEU A 138 -2.09 -27.61 9.08
C LEU A 138 -2.45 -26.17 8.66
N THR A 139 -3.24 -26.01 7.60
CA THR A 139 -3.81 -24.72 7.22
C THR A 139 -5.07 -24.41 8.04
N ALA A 140 -5.45 -23.13 8.10
CA ALA A 140 -6.69 -22.69 8.69
C ALA A 140 -7.24 -21.44 7.98
N GLN A 141 -8.57 -21.31 8.01
CA GLN A 141 -9.26 -20.10 7.61
C GLN A 141 -9.63 -19.28 8.84
N LEU A 142 -9.17 -18.03 8.89
CA LEU A 142 -9.45 -17.09 9.97
C LEU A 142 -10.58 -16.17 9.54
N GLU A 143 -11.57 -16.00 10.42
CA GLU A 143 -12.48 -14.85 10.37
C GLU A 143 -11.97 -13.80 11.34
N LEU A 144 -11.85 -12.58 10.86
CA LEU A 144 -11.33 -11.43 11.57
C LEU A 144 -12.36 -10.29 11.56
N VAL A 145 -12.31 -9.45 12.57
CA VAL A 145 -13.08 -8.19 12.66
C VAL A 145 -12.15 -7.09 13.15
N ASP A 146 -12.54 -5.84 12.99
CA ASP A 146 -11.77 -4.71 13.52
C ASP A 146 -11.58 -4.85 15.05
N ASP A 147 -10.41 -4.49 15.55
CA ASP A 147 -10.12 -4.63 16.99
C ASP A 147 -11.08 -3.80 17.85
N ALA A 148 -11.38 -2.58 17.40
CA ALA A 148 -12.34 -1.64 17.97
C ALA A 148 -12.32 -1.60 19.52
N PRO A 149 -11.18 -1.19 20.14
CA PRO A 149 -11.05 -1.15 21.60
C PRO A 149 -12.14 -0.29 22.28
N GLU A 150 -12.70 0.68 21.56
CA GLU A 150 -13.76 1.60 21.99
C GLU A 150 -15.07 0.89 22.37
N ILE A 151 -15.29 -0.35 21.90
CA ILE A 151 -16.47 -1.15 22.29
C ILE A 151 -16.53 -1.34 23.81
N MET A 152 -15.38 -1.49 24.48
CA MET A 152 -15.31 -1.69 25.93
C MET A 152 -15.65 -0.43 26.72
N ASP A 153 -15.48 0.75 26.11
CA ASP A 153 -15.78 2.06 26.69
C ASP A 153 -17.10 2.66 26.17
N ALA A 154 -17.87 1.89 25.40
CA ALA A 154 -19.13 2.33 24.81
C ALA A 154 -20.18 2.80 25.83
N ASP A 155 -20.08 2.38 27.10
CA ASP A 155 -20.96 2.83 28.18
C ASP A 155 -20.53 4.16 28.83
N LYS A 156 -19.33 4.66 28.54
CA LYS A 156 -18.75 5.87 29.14
C LYS A 156 -18.81 7.11 28.24
N GLY A 157 -19.04 6.94 26.94
CA GLY A 157 -19.00 8.05 25.98
C GLY A 157 -19.77 7.78 24.70
N THR A 158 -19.64 8.70 23.75
CA THR A 158 -20.17 8.55 22.39
C THR A 158 -19.41 7.43 21.68
N ILE A 159 -20.16 6.52 21.04
CA ILE A 159 -19.58 5.48 20.20
C ILE A 159 -19.11 6.18 18.90
N PRO A 160 -17.84 6.06 18.49
CA PRO A 160 -17.36 6.68 17.27
C PRO A 160 -18.10 6.13 16.05
N ASP A 161 -17.94 6.83 14.93
CA ASP A 161 -18.40 6.32 13.64
C ASP A 161 -17.44 5.25 13.13
N PHE A 162 -17.95 4.37 12.28
CA PHE A 162 -17.16 3.30 11.68
C PHE A 162 -16.27 3.84 10.57
N GLU A 163 -14.99 3.45 10.60
CA GLU A 163 -14.04 3.70 9.53
C GLU A 163 -13.58 2.35 8.97
N THR A 164 -13.81 2.12 7.68
CA THR A 164 -13.47 0.84 7.03
C THR A 164 -11.96 0.62 6.92
N GLY A 165 -11.17 1.69 6.84
CA GLY A 165 -9.73 1.59 6.56
C GLY A 165 -9.39 1.02 5.18
N ILE A 166 -10.39 0.63 4.37
CA ILE A 166 -10.24 0.25 2.97
C ILE A 166 -10.35 1.50 2.10
N PRO A 167 -9.36 1.80 1.25
CA PRO A 167 -9.43 2.92 0.34
C PRO A 167 -10.64 2.85 -0.59
N GLY A 168 -11.19 4.01 -0.94
CA GLY A 168 -12.28 4.11 -1.91
C GLY A 168 -11.86 3.69 -3.32
N LEU A 169 -12.85 3.58 -4.22
CA LEU A 169 -12.59 3.31 -5.62
C LEU A 169 -11.62 4.35 -6.22
N ILE A 170 -10.57 3.86 -6.88
CA ILE A 170 -9.62 4.71 -7.61
C ILE A 170 -10.34 5.33 -8.80
N ASP A 171 -10.34 6.67 -8.88
CA ASP A 171 -10.79 7.37 -10.08
C ASP A 171 -9.65 7.48 -11.09
N TYR A 172 -9.56 6.52 -12.00
CA TYR A 172 -8.56 6.50 -13.08
C TYR A 172 -8.53 7.79 -13.92
N ARG A 173 -9.63 8.56 -13.99
CA ARG A 173 -9.67 9.81 -14.77
C ARG A 173 -8.92 10.96 -14.11
N SER A 174 -8.62 10.85 -12.82
CA SER A 174 -7.85 11.86 -12.09
C SER A 174 -6.34 11.73 -12.32
N TYR A 175 -5.87 10.62 -12.90
CA TYR A 175 -4.46 10.35 -13.16
C TYR A 175 -4.12 10.59 -14.63
N ALA A 176 -3.53 11.74 -14.93
CA ALA A 176 -3.06 12.09 -16.27
C ALA A 176 -1.64 11.54 -16.54
N PRO A 177 -1.27 11.29 -17.81
CA PRO A 177 0.11 10.96 -18.18
C PRO A 177 1.09 12.03 -17.70
N SER A 178 2.25 11.60 -17.22
CA SER A 178 3.28 12.47 -16.65
C SER A 178 4.49 12.60 -17.58
N SER A 179 5.43 13.49 -17.22
CA SER A 179 6.74 13.62 -17.90
C SER A 179 6.65 13.81 -19.43
N MET A 180 5.67 14.60 -19.88
CA MET A 180 5.52 14.92 -21.30
C MET A 180 6.77 15.66 -21.81
N SER A 181 7.40 15.12 -22.84
CA SER A 181 8.54 15.72 -23.52
C SER A 181 8.33 15.73 -25.02
N ALA A 182 8.91 16.71 -25.71
CA ALA A 182 8.82 16.83 -27.15
C ALA A 182 10.18 17.18 -27.74
N ILE A 183 10.59 16.43 -28.76
CA ILE A 183 11.83 16.64 -29.51
C ILE A 183 11.44 16.94 -30.95
N GLU A 184 11.83 18.10 -31.44
CA GLU A 184 11.69 18.44 -32.84
C GLU A 184 12.95 18.00 -33.60
N ARG A 185 12.73 17.38 -34.77
CA ARG A 185 13.79 17.03 -35.71
C ARG A 185 13.50 17.67 -37.05
N ILE A 186 14.42 18.50 -37.51
CA ILE A 186 14.33 19.22 -38.76
C ILE A 186 15.34 18.61 -39.73
N TRP A 187 14.88 18.23 -40.92
CA TRP A 187 15.73 17.87 -42.04
C TRP A 187 15.71 19.00 -43.06
N SER A 188 16.87 19.62 -43.29
CA SER A 188 17.06 20.71 -44.27
C SER A 188 17.29 20.21 -45.70
N THR A 189 17.11 18.91 -45.96
CA THR A 189 17.11 18.33 -47.31
C THR A 189 15.95 18.91 -48.10
N THR A 190 16.08 19.12 -49.41
CA THR A 190 14.99 19.66 -50.23
C THR A 190 14.01 18.54 -50.64
N PRO A 191 12.72 18.59 -50.27
CA PRO A 191 12.01 19.63 -49.52
C PRO A 191 12.20 19.49 -48.00
N ALA A 192 12.30 20.63 -47.31
CA ALA A 192 12.53 20.64 -45.87
C ALA A 192 11.36 19.96 -45.15
N THR A 193 11.67 19.03 -44.25
CA THR A 193 10.68 18.32 -43.43
C THR A 193 11.00 18.54 -41.95
N SER A 194 9.95 18.66 -41.13
CA SER A 194 10.05 18.65 -39.67
C SER A 194 9.20 17.52 -39.13
N ALA A 195 9.70 16.82 -38.11
CA ALA A 195 8.94 15.87 -37.32
C ALA A 195 9.04 16.24 -35.84
N LEU A 196 7.91 16.11 -35.15
CA LEU A 196 7.85 16.24 -33.70
C LEU A 196 7.65 14.85 -33.10
N THR A 197 8.60 14.41 -32.27
CA THR A 197 8.45 13.22 -31.44
C THR A 197 8.02 13.65 -30.05
N VAL A 198 6.87 13.18 -29.60
CA VAL A 198 6.35 13.43 -28.25
C VAL A 198 6.40 12.13 -27.48
N SER A 199 6.89 12.19 -26.25
CA SER A 199 6.91 11.06 -25.31
C SER A 199 6.32 11.48 -23.96
N TRP A 200 5.77 10.53 -23.23
CA TRP A 200 5.22 10.70 -21.89
C TRP A 200 5.31 9.37 -21.14
N LEU A 201 5.16 9.42 -19.83
CA LEU A 201 5.00 8.23 -19.00
C LEU A 201 3.50 7.94 -18.82
N ALA A 202 3.16 6.65 -18.76
CA ALA A 202 1.81 6.23 -18.43
C ALA A 202 1.43 6.73 -17.02
N PRO A 203 0.12 6.95 -16.74
CA PRO A 203 -0.32 7.17 -15.37
C PRO A 203 0.07 5.99 -14.48
N ASP A 204 0.35 6.27 -13.20
CA ASP A 204 0.86 5.29 -12.24
C ASP A 204 -0.24 4.31 -11.74
N VAL A 205 -1.47 4.43 -12.26
CA VAL A 205 -2.61 3.58 -11.90
C VAL A 205 -3.32 3.03 -13.13
N GLY A 206 -3.71 1.76 -13.03
CA GLY A 206 -4.49 1.06 -14.04
C GLY A 206 -3.69 0.62 -15.26
N HIS A 207 -4.34 -0.20 -16.10
CA HIS A 207 -3.76 -0.63 -17.37
C HIS A 207 -4.21 0.32 -18.48
N VAL A 208 -3.26 1.08 -19.04
CA VAL A 208 -3.53 1.92 -20.21
C VAL A 208 -3.56 1.05 -21.47
N THR A 209 -4.67 1.09 -22.19
CA THR A 209 -4.85 0.38 -23.46
C THR A 209 -4.57 1.26 -24.68
N GLY A 210 -4.49 2.58 -24.48
CA GLY A 210 -4.13 3.54 -25.50
C GLY A 210 -4.34 4.98 -25.05
N TYR A 211 -3.85 5.91 -25.85
CA TYR A 211 -3.89 7.35 -25.64
C TYR A 211 -4.67 8.03 -26.76
N ILE A 212 -5.42 9.07 -26.39
CA ILE A 212 -6.07 9.97 -27.35
C ILE A 212 -5.24 11.25 -27.40
N VAL A 213 -4.58 11.50 -28.53
CA VAL A 213 -3.72 12.65 -28.74
C VAL A 213 -4.43 13.66 -29.64
N ARG A 214 -4.44 14.94 -29.22
CA ARG A 214 -4.88 16.07 -30.05
C ARG A 214 -3.75 17.08 -30.11
N TYR A 215 -3.59 17.73 -31.27
CA TYR A 215 -2.63 18.81 -31.45
C TYR A 215 -3.28 19.97 -32.19
N ALA A 216 -2.72 21.17 -32.05
CA ALA A 216 -3.21 22.40 -32.68
C ALA A 216 -2.03 23.35 -32.94
N PRO A 217 -2.09 24.20 -33.97
CA PRO A 217 -1.15 25.30 -34.10
C PRO A 217 -1.30 26.27 -32.93
N LYS A 218 -0.18 26.71 -32.34
CA LYS A 218 -0.16 27.59 -31.17
C LYS A 218 -1.04 28.82 -31.39
N GLY A 219 -1.92 29.10 -30.42
CA GLY A 219 -2.77 30.30 -30.40
C GLY A 219 -4.01 30.26 -31.30
N THR A 220 -4.22 29.21 -32.08
CA THR A 220 -5.38 29.13 -32.98
C THR A 220 -6.63 28.54 -32.33
N GLY A 221 -6.48 27.71 -31.29
CA GLY A 221 -7.59 26.95 -30.71
C GLY A 221 -8.19 25.87 -31.63
N ASN A 222 -7.70 25.77 -32.86
CA ASN A 222 -8.19 24.83 -33.88
C ASN A 222 -7.47 23.50 -33.74
N TRP A 223 -8.06 22.63 -32.92
CA TRP A 223 -7.57 21.28 -32.71
C TRP A 223 -7.81 20.40 -33.93
N PHE A 224 -6.75 19.73 -34.38
CA PHE A 224 -6.87 18.64 -35.34
C PHE A 224 -7.68 17.46 -34.74
N PRO A 225 -8.23 16.57 -35.59
CA PRO A 225 -8.89 15.35 -35.14
C PRO A 225 -8.00 14.54 -34.20
N SER A 226 -8.60 13.91 -33.22
CA SER A 226 -7.88 13.06 -32.29
C SER A 226 -7.27 11.85 -32.98
N LEU A 227 -6.03 11.54 -32.60
CA LEU A 227 -5.33 10.32 -32.97
C LEU A 227 -5.39 9.34 -31.80
N THR A 228 -5.66 8.07 -32.07
CA THR A 228 -5.53 7.00 -31.08
C THR A 228 -4.17 6.35 -31.25
N VAL A 229 -3.41 6.27 -30.17
CA VAL A 229 -2.08 5.64 -30.12
C VAL A 229 -2.13 4.53 -29.09
N SER A 230 -1.89 3.29 -29.52
CA SER A 230 -1.80 2.11 -28.64
C SER A 230 -0.37 1.85 -28.22
#